data_AF-A0AAX6NEA7-F1
#
_entry.id   AF-A0AAX6NEA7-F1
#
_cell.length_a   1.000
_cell.length_b   1.000
_cell.length_c   1.000
_cell.angle_alpha   90.00
_cell.angle_beta   90.00
_cell.angle_gamma   90.00
#
_symmetry.space_group_name_H-M   'P 1'
#
loop_
_entity.id
_entity.type
_entity.pdbx_description
1 polymer ?
#
loop_
_entity_poly.entity_id
_entity_poly.type
_entity_poly.pdbx_seq_one_letter_code
_entity_poly.pdbx_strand_id
1 'polypeptide(L)' 'MSDRYEVIKEIPKGWETGAKVKDILTVAKWNGDLTLMKGDKAVCDIGSEYGKDYCKPIE' A
#
# COMPACT_ATOMS: atom_id res chain seq x y z
N MET A 1 -0.75 -5.07 14.46
CA MET A 1 -1.00 -4.62 13.07
C MET A 1 0.34 -4.70 12.38
N SER A 2 0.41 -5.31 11.19
CA SER A 2 1.65 -5.30 10.40
C SER A 2 1.86 -3.90 9.83
N ASP A 3 3.07 -3.36 10.00
CA ASP A 3 3.42 -2.04 9.46
C ASP A 3 3.90 -2.11 8.01
N ARG A 4 3.96 -3.33 7.45
CA ARG A 4 4.44 -3.62 6.11
C ARG A 4 3.50 -4.56 5.38
N TYR A 5 3.39 -4.33 4.08
CA TYR A 5 2.52 -5.07 3.18
C TYR A 5 3.29 -5.42 1.91
N GLU A 6 3.23 -6.68 1.50
CA GLU A 6 3.73 -7.10 0.19
C GLU A 6 2.60 -7.03 -0.84
N VAL A 7 2.88 -6.41 -1.98
CA VAL A 7 1.94 -6.33 -3.09
C VAL A 7 1.87 -7.68 -3.79
N ILE A 8 0.69 -8.28 -3.83
CA ILE A 8 0.42 -9.57 -4.48
C ILE A 8 -0.27 -9.42 -5.85
N LYS A 9 -0.84 -8.24 -6.13
CA LYS A 9 -1.40 -7.87 -7.44
C LYS A 9 -0.95 -6.46 -7.82
N GLU A 10 -0.67 -6.24 -9.09
CA GLU A 10 -0.24 -4.92 -9.56
C GLU A 10 -1.33 -3.85 -9.33
N ILE A 11 -0.92 -2.71 -8.77
CA ILE A 11 -1.72 -1.51 -8.59
C ILE A 11 -1.22 -0.51 -9.64
N PRO A 12 -1.86 -0.40 -10.82
CA PRO A 12 -1.32 0.40 -11.93
C PRO A 12 -1.41 1.91 -11.68
N LYS A 13 -2.41 2.35 -10.92
CA LYS A 13 -2.64 3.76 -10.59
C LYS A 13 -3.06 3.88 -9.13
N GLY A 14 -2.08 4.04 -8.24
CA GLY A 14 -2.35 4.51 -6.89
C GLY A 14 -2.56 6.03 -6.86
N TRP A 15 -2.67 6.59 -5.67
CA TRP A 15 -2.89 8.03 -5.46
C TRP A 15 -1.76 8.88 -6.05
N GLU A 16 -0.52 8.63 -5.64
CA GLU A 16 0.67 9.31 -6.18
C GLU A 16 1.50 8.37 -7.06
N THR A 17 1.50 7.08 -6.73
CA THR A 17 2.23 6.07 -7.51
C THR A 17 1.55 4.71 -7.48
N GLY A 18 1.78 3.91 -8.51
CA GLY A 18 1.40 2.50 -8.53
C GLY A 18 2.41 1.61 -7.79
N ALA A 19 2.05 0.34 -7.63
CA ALA A 19 2.92 -0.68 -7.05
C ALA A 19 2.85 -1.98 -7.84
N LYS A 20 3.99 -2.66 -7.99
CA LYS A 20 4.14 -3.92 -8.71
C LYS A 20 4.11 -5.08 -7.72
N VAL A 21 3.80 -6.27 -8.24
CA VAL A 21 3.87 -7.50 -7.45
C VAL A 21 5.27 -7.65 -6.83
N LYS A 22 5.32 -8.02 -5.55
CA LYS A 22 6.49 -8.07 -4.65
C LYS A 22 7.05 -6.73 -4.18
N ASP A 23 6.47 -5.58 -4.55
CA ASP A 23 6.81 -4.33 -3.87
C ASP A 23 6.40 -4.42 -2.39
N ILE A 24 7.23 -3.82 -1.52
CA ILE A 24 6.92 -3.68 -0.10
C ILE A 24 6.42 -2.26 0.16
N LEU A 25 5.21 -2.17 0.70
CA LEU A 25 4.58 -0.93 1.12
C LEU A 25 4.63 -0.82 2.64
N THR A 26 4.82 0.39 3.14
CA THR A 26 4.83 0.69 4.57
C THR A 26 3.59 1.47 4.95
N VAL A 27 3.05 1.23 6.13
CA VAL A 27 1.93 2.02 6.65
C VAL A 27 2.45 3.36 7.16
N ALA A 28 1.93 4.47 6.62
CA ALA A 28 2.16 5.79 7.16
C ALA A 28 0.90 6.65 7.07
N LYS A 29 0.90 7.81 7.75
CA LYS A 29 -0.18 8.78 7.61
C LYS A 29 0.04 9.64 6.37
N TRP A 30 -0.97 9.71 5.51
CA TRP A 30 -1.00 10.60 4.35
C TRP A 30 -2.37 11.30 4.29
N ASN A 31 -2.37 12.63 4.21
CA ASN A 31 -3.58 13.47 4.27
C ASN A 31 -4.54 13.22 5.45
N GLY A 32 -4.02 12.66 6.56
CA GLY A 32 -4.80 12.39 7.77
C GLY A 32 -5.23 10.92 7.93
N ASP A 33 -5.11 10.11 6.87
CA ASP A 33 -5.51 8.71 6.84
C ASP A 33 -4.32 7.75 6.84
N LEU A 34 -4.55 6.49 7.22
CA LEU A 34 -3.54 5.44 7.16
C LEU A 34 -3.45 4.86 5.74
N THR A 35 -2.29 5.03 5.13
CA THR A 35 -2.05 4.77 3.73
C THR A 35 -0.85 3.85 3.55
N LEU A 36 -0.95 2.95 2.58
CA LEU A 36 0.15 2.13 2.10
C LEU A 36 1.05 3.00 1.21
N MET A 37 2.28 3.21 1.67
CA MET A 37 3.28 4.06 1.05
C MET A 37 4.33 3.22 0.34
N LYS A 38 4.73 3.64 -0.85
CA LYS A 38 5.91 3.12 -1.55
C LYS A 38 7.03 4.15 -1.43
N GLY A 39 7.87 3.99 -0.42
CA GLY A 39 8.83 5.03 -0.04
C GLY A 39 8.09 6.26 0.49
N ASP A 40 8.27 7.40 -0.17
CA ASP A 40 7.64 8.69 0.16
C ASP A 40 6.30 8.94 -0.55
N LYS A 41 5.82 8.01 -1.39
CA LYS A 41 4.63 8.20 -2.23
C LYS A 41 3.45 7.34 -1.77
N ALA A 42 2.27 7.93 -1.71
CA ALA A 42 1.03 7.24 -1.42
C ALA A 42 0.57 6.32 -2.57
N VAL A 43 0.20 5.08 -2.23
CA VAL A 43 -0.37 4.11 -3.17
C VAL A 43 -1.87 4.00 -2.98
N CYS A 44 -2.33 3.54 -1.82
CA CYS A 44 -3.74 3.34 -1.51
C CYS A 44 -3.98 3.27 0.00
N ASP A 45 -5.21 3.49 0.44
CA ASP A 45 -5.55 3.38 1.86
C ASP A 45 -5.52 1.92 2.33
N ILE A 46 -5.02 1.69 3.54
CA ILE A 46 -4.87 0.33 4.10
C ILE A 46 -6.20 -0.43 4.17
N GLY A 47 -7.31 0.30 4.31
CA GLY A 47 -8.66 -0.26 4.41
C GLY A 47 -9.39 -0.43 3.08
N SER A 48 -8.82 0.06 1.97
CA SER A 48 -9.43 0.00 0.64
C SER A 48 -9.37 -1.41 0.04
N GLU A 49 -10.13 -1.64 -1.04
CA GLU A 49 -10.07 -2.89 -1.82
C GLU A 49 -8.64 -3.18 -2.29
N TYR A 50 -7.91 -2.17 -2.75
CA TYR A 50 -6.49 -2.32 -3.10
C TYR A 50 -5.62 -2.71 -1.91
N GLY A 51 -5.84 -2.10 -0.74
CA GLY A 51 -5.08 -2.45 0.47
C GLY A 51 -5.35 -3.89 0.95
N LYS A 52 -6.57 -4.40 0.76
CA LYS A 52 -7.01 -5.71 1.25
C LYS A 52 -6.79 -6.86 0.25
N ASP A 53 -7.03 -6.62 -1.04
CA ASP A 53 -7.08 -7.68 -2.06
C ASP A 53 -5.84 -7.70 -2.96
N TYR A 54 -5.05 -6.62 -2.95
CA TYR A 54 -3.84 -6.48 -3.76
C TYR A 54 -2.57 -6.50 -2.91
N CYS A 55 -2.71 -6.39 -1.59
CA CYS A 55 -1.60 -6.40 -0.66
C CYS A 55 -1.86 -7.43 0.45
N LYS A 56 -0.81 -8.12 0.91
CA LYS A 56 -0.86 -8.98 2.09
C LYS A 56 0.02 -8.40 3.20
N PRO A 57 -0.42 -8.42 4.46
CA PRO A 57 0.44 -8.04 5.57
C PRO A 57 1.64 -8.98 5.68
N ILE A 58 2.80 -8.45 6.03
CA ILE A 58 4.01 -9.22 6.34
C ILE A 58 4.56 -8.76 7.70
N GLU A 59 5.19 -9.67 8.44
CA GLU A 59 5.88 -9.38 9.72
C GLU A 59 7.19 -8.61 9.51
#